data_AF-A0A3D1DN56-F1
#
_entry.id   AF-A0A3D1DN56-F1
#
_cell.length_a   1.000
_cell.length_b   1.000
_cell.length_c   1.000
_cell.angle_alpha   90.00
_cell.angle_beta   90.00
_cell.angle_gamma   90.00
#
_symmetry.space_group_name_H-M   'P 1'
#
loop_
_entity.id
_entity.type
_entity.pdbx_description
1 polymer ?
#
loop_
_entity_poly.entity_id
_entity_poly.type
_entity_poly.pdbx_seq_one_letter_code
_entity_poly.pdbx_strand_id
1 'polypeptide(L)'
;PEATSEDGFQNSSENLQMSVIRFGAYRELSRKALMNATVRGKQPERIFWDISMKAAAAESLAKQEAQLEKIRQKNKDNPEKLKRELERQAARFRVRHNGPHYKDLSTGATARVSWSYGGAKYAWKPSKARPKVPAASRHVVVIPARQKLIVELGNLVPDRGTLRVRVRASRVSVDKNRKRIPSLQLEFGWQA
;
A
#
# COMPACT_ATOMS: atom_id res chain seq x y z
N PRO A 1 -23.45 39.63 8.84
CA PRO A 1 -23.28 38.64 9.92
C PRO A 1 -24.59 37.88 10.12
N GLU A 2 -24.68 36.67 9.57
CA GLU A 2 -25.85 35.82 9.73
C GLU A 2 -25.65 34.85 10.91
N ALA A 3 -26.72 34.64 11.67
CA ALA A 3 -26.69 34.04 13.00
C ALA A 3 -26.33 32.55 12.98
N THR A 4 -25.53 32.14 13.96
CA THR A 4 -25.13 30.76 14.23
C THR A 4 -26.31 30.03 14.89
N SER A 5 -26.94 29.10 14.19
CA SER A 5 -27.97 28.21 14.76
C SER A 5 -27.32 27.05 15.54
N GLU A 6 -27.93 26.66 16.66
CA GLU A 6 -27.49 25.58 17.56
C GLU A 6 -27.45 24.18 16.90
N ASP A 7 -28.16 23.97 15.78
CA ASP A 7 -28.34 22.64 15.19
C ASP A 7 -27.33 22.26 14.09
N GLY A 8 -26.26 23.05 13.94
CA GLY A 8 -24.95 22.64 13.40
C GLY A 8 -24.85 22.07 11.97
N PHE A 9 -25.95 21.85 11.26
CA PHE A 9 -25.95 21.41 9.86
C PHE A 9 -26.45 22.54 8.98
N GLN A 10 -25.52 23.19 8.28
CA GLN A 10 -25.82 24.21 7.26
C GLN A 10 -26.60 23.66 6.05
N ASN A 11 -26.87 22.35 6.00
CA ASN A 11 -27.67 21.70 4.97
C ASN A 11 -28.57 20.63 5.60
N SER A 12 -29.59 21.04 6.35
CA SER A 12 -30.72 20.17 6.65
C SER A 12 -31.54 19.94 5.36
N SER A 13 -32.10 18.75 5.16
CA SER A 13 -32.91 18.44 3.97
C SER A 13 -34.16 19.32 3.85
N GLU A 14 -34.61 19.93 4.95
CA GLU A 14 -35.74 20.86 5.01
C GLU A 14 -35.44 22.25 4.44
N ASN A 15 -34.19 22.72 4.53
CA ASN A 15 -33.77 24.06 4.04
C ASN A 15 -33.04 24.00 2.69
N LEU A 16 -32.98 22.84 2.05
CA LEU A 16 -32.27 22.66 0.78
C LEU A 16 -33.05 23.31 -0.38
N GLN A 17 -32.91 24.62 -0.56
CA GLN A 17 -33.45 25.34 -1.72
C GLN A 17 -32.59 25.06 -2.97
N MET A 18 -32.92 24.00 -3.70
CA MET A 18 -32.26 23.65 -4.94
C MET A 18 -33.09 24.13 -6.14
N SER A 19 -32.51 24.98 -6.99
CA SER A 19 -33.18 25.40 -8.23
C SER A 19 -33.42 24.20 -9.15
N VAL A 20 -34.44 24.29 -10.03
CA VAL A 20 -34.79 23.23 -10.99
C VAL A 20 -33.58 22.81 -11.84
N ILE A 21 -32.72 23.77 -12.22
CA ILE A 21 -31.49 23.52 -12.96
C ILE A 21 -30.49 22.69 -12.13
N ARG A 22 -30.28 23.06 -10.86
CA ARG A 22 -29.38 22.33 -9.95
C ARG A 22 -29.91 20.92 -9.65
N PHE A 23 -31.22 20.76 -9.49
CA PHE A 23 -31.85 19.45 -9.32
C PHE A 23 -31.65 18.57 -10.56
N GLY A 24 -31.88 19.11 -11.76
CA GLY A 24 -31.64 18.40 -13.02
C GLY A 24 -30.19 17.93 -13.15
N ALA A 25 -29.23 18.82 -12.86
CA ALA A 25 -27.80 18.49 -12.88
C ALA A 25 -27.45 17.41 -11.84
N TYR A 26 -27.94 17.54 -10.60
CA TYR A 26 -27.73 16.55 -9.55
C TYR A 26 -28.30 15.18 -9.93
N ARG A 27 -29.52 15.15 -10.49
CA ARG A 27 -30.18 13.90 -10.91
C ARG A 27 -29.39 13.20 -12.01
N GLU A 28 -28.92 13.93 -13.03
CA GLU A 28 -28.10 13.33 -14.10
C GLU A 28 -26.75 12.83 -13.59
N LEU A 29 -26.08 13.60 -12.71
CA LEU A 29 -24.83 13.16 -12.09
C LEU A 29 -25.02 11.90 -11.25
N SER A 30 -26.03 11.88 -10.39
CA SER A 30 -26.38 10.73 -9.55
C SER A 30 -26.76 9.51 -10.40
N ARG A 31 -27.53 9.70 -11.47
CA ARG A 31 -27.88 8.63 -12.42
C ARG A 31 -26.63 8.08 -13.11
N LYS A 32 -25.74 8.94 -13.60
CA LYS A 32 -24.47 8.54 -14.23
C LYS A 32 -23.56 7.79 -13.24
N ALA A 33 -23.44 8.29 -12.02
CA ALA A 33 -22.69 7.63 -10.95
C ALA A 33 -23.26 6.24 -10.65
N LEU A 34 -24.59 6.12 -10.52
CA LEU A 34 -25.27 4.84 -10.31
C LEU A 34 -25.03 3.87 -11.48
N MET A 35 -25.10 4.35 -12.73
CA MET A 35 -24.82 3.55 -13.92
C MET A 35 -23.38 3.03 -13.96
N ASN A 36 -22.42 3.82 -13.48
CA ASN A 36 -21.02 3.42 -13.41
C ASN A 36 -20.75 2.46 -12.26
N ALA A 37 -21.34 2.70 -11.09
CA ALA A 37 -21.16 1.88 -9.89
C ALA A 37 -21.89 0.53 -9.98
N THR A 38 -22.98 0.46 -10.76
CA THR A 38 -23.76 -0.76 -10.97
C THR A 38 -23.34 -1.46 -12.25
N VAL A 39 -23.19 -2.78 -12.16
CA VAL A 39 -22.93 -3.61 -13.33
C VAL A 39 -24.27 -4.01 -13.92
N ARG A 40 -24.53 -3.56 -15.17
CA ARG A 40 -25.69 -4.00 -15.96
C ARG A 40 -25.28 -5.07 -16.96
N GLY A 41 -26.01 -6.18 -17.01
CA GLY A 41 -25.70 -7.31 -17.88
C GLY A 41 -24.64 -8.26 -17.31
N LYS A 42 -23.86 -8.91 -18.17
CA LYS A 42 -22.83 -9.89 -17.75
C LYS A 42 -21.77 -9.19 -16.89
N GLN A 43 -21.47 -9.78 -15.73
CA GLN A 43 -20.46 -9.23 -14.83
C GLN A 43 -19.08 -9.18 -15.50
N PRO A 44 -18.40 -8.01 -15.54
CA PRO A 44 -17.03 -7.92 -16.02
C PRO A 44 -16.13 -8.87 -15.26
N GLU A 45 -15.12 -9.39 -15.95
CA GLU A 45 -14.14 -10.26 -15.33
C GLU A 45 -13.43 -9.51 -14.20
N ARG A 46 -13.41 -10.13 -13.01
CA ARG A 46 -12.79 -9.51 -11.84
C ARG A 46 -11.29 -9.61 -11.97
N ILE A 47 -10.63 -8.50 -11.71
CA ILE A 47 -9.18 -8.42 -11.60
C ILE A 47 -8.78 -8.32 -10.13
N PHE A 48 -7.62 -8.88 -9.81
CA PHE A 48 -7.11 -8.96 -8.46
C PHE A 48 -5.65 -8.55 -8.43
N TRP A 49 -5.27 -7.79 -7.42
CA TRP A 49 -3.87 -7.56 -7.07
C TRP A 49 -3.58 -8.34 -5.79
N ASP A 50 -2.46 -9.08 -5.80
CA ASP A 50 -1.91 -9.72 -4.61
C ASP A 50 -0.43 -9.35 -4.50
N ILE A 51 -0.08 -8.72 -3.40
CA ILE A 51 1.21 -8.09 -3.20
C ILE A 51 1.76 -8.61 -1.88
N SER A 52 2.49 -9.72 -1.95
CA SER A 52 3.19 -10.24 -0.78
C SER A 52 4.45 -9.40 -0.52
N MET A 53 4.71 -9.07 0.75
CA MET A 53 5.93 -8.34 1.12
C MET A 53 7.20 -9.16 0.84
N LYS A 54 7.09 -10.49 0.76
CA LYS A 54 8.18 -11.36 0.30
C LYS A 54 8.52 -11.08 -1.17
N ALA A 55 7.51 -11.01 -2.04
CA ALA A 55 7.70 -10.69 -3.45
C ALA A 55 8.18 -9.26 -3.63
N ALA A 56 7.61 -8.31 -2.88
CA ALA A 56 8.00 -6.89 -2.94
C ALA A 56 9.45 -6.65 -2.49
N ALA A 57 9.96 -7.49 -1.58
CA ALA A 57 11.36 -7.45 -1.13
C ALA A 57 12.32 -8.29 -1.99
N ALA A 58 11.83 -9.03 -2.98
CA ALA A 58 12.62 -10.07 -3.66
C ALA A 58 13.92 -9.55 -4.27
N GLU A 59 13.89 -8.39 -4.92
CA GLU A 59 15.08 -7.77 -5.51
C GLU A 59 16.10 -7.39 -4.42
N SER A 60 15.64 -6.79 -3.32
CA SER A 60 16.52 -6.42 -2.21
C SER A 60 17.11 -7.64 -1.51
N LEU A 61 16.31 -8.69 -1.32
CA LEU A 61 16.75 -9.96 -0.74
C LEU A 61 17.78 -10.65 -1.64
N ALA A 62 17.57 -10.65 -2.96
CA ALA A 62 18.53 -11.20 -3.91
C ALA A 62 19.88 -10.46 -3.87
N LYS A 63 19.85 -9.12 -3.75
CA LYS A 63 21.07 -8.31 -3.57
C LYS A 63 21.79 -8.65 -2.27
N GLN A 64 21.07 -8.86 -1.18
CA GLN A 64 21.66 -9.25 0.11
C GLN A 64 22.29 -10.65 0.03
N GLU A 65 21.61 -11.63 -0.56
CA GLU A 65 22.15 -12.99 -0.72
C GLU A 65 23.40 -12.98 -1.61
N ALA A 66 23.38 -12.23 -2.71
CA ALA A 66 24.55 -12.08 -3.59
C ALA A 66 25.76 -11.46 -2.86
N GLN A 67 25.55 -10.58 -1.88
CA GLN A 67 26.63 -10.04 -1.04
C GLN A 67 27.18 -11.11 -0.10
N LEU A 68 26.32 -11.92 0.51
CA LEU A 68 26.74 -13.03 1.38
C LEU A 68 27.50 -14.10 0.59
N GLU A 69 27.04 -14.45 -0.61
CA GLU A 69 27.74 -15.38 -1.51
C GLU A 69 29.12 -14.87 -1.91
N LYS A 70 29.26 -13.58 -2.22
CA LYS A 70 30.59 -12.99 -2.49
C LYS A 70 31.53 -13.11 -1.29
N ILE A 71 31.02 -12.96 -0.06
CA ILE A 71 31.82 -13.15 1.16
C ILE A 71 32.20 -14.63 1.34
N ARG A 72 31.24 -15.54 1.12
CA ARG A 72 31.48 -17.00 1.12
C ARG A 72 32.57 -17.38 0.14
N GLN A 73 32.54 -16.85 -1.07
CA GLN A 73 33.53 -17.12 -2.11
C GLN A 73 34.91 -16.54 -1.82
N LYS A 74 34.98 -15.32 -1.27
CA LYS A 74 36.26 -14.65 -0.97
C LYS A 74 37.00 -15.26 0.22
N ASN A 75 36.30 -15.93 1.13
CA ASN A 75 36.88 -16.46 2.37
C ASN A 75 36.71 -17.98 2.50
N LYS A 76 36.58 -18.72 1.39
CA LYS A 76 36.43 -20.19 1.40
C LYS A 76 37.52 -20.90 2.20
N ASP A 77 38.75 -20.40 2.09
CA ASP A 77 39.94 -21.02 2.68
C ASP A 77 40.22 -20.55 4.11
N ASN A 78 39.42 -19.63 4.66
CA ASN A 78 39.57 -19.13 6.03
C ASN A 78 38.22 -19.13 6.77
N PRO A 79 37.87 -20.23 7.46
CA PRO A 79 36.56 -20.39 8.08
C PRO A 79 36.31 -19.40 9.23
N GLU A 80 37.35 -19.02 9.99
CA GLU A 80 37.20 -18.03 11.06
C GLU A 80 36.90 -16.63 10.51
N LYS A 81 37.63 -16.22 9.47
CA LYS A 81 37.39 -14.93 8.80
C LYS A 81 36.04 -14.91 8.11
N LEU A 82 35.65 -16.01 7.47
CA LEU A 82 34.34 -16.17 6.85
C LEU A 82 33.21 -15.95 7.86
N LYS A 83 33.26 -16.63 9.01
CA LYS A 83 32.24 -16.50 10.06
C LYS A 83 32.13 -15.04 10.55
N ARG A 84 33.28 -14.41 10.85
CA ARG A 84 33.32 -13.00 11.31
C ARG A 84 32.75 -12.03 10.27
N GLU A 85 33.06 -12.21 8.98
CA GLU A 85 32.56 -11.34 7.92
C GLU A 85 31.06 -11.54 7.66
N LEU A 86 30.57 -12.78 7.69
CA LEU A 86 29.14 -13.06 7.58
C LEU A 86 28.35 -12.48 8.75
N GLU A 87 28.82 -12.62 9.99
CA GLU A 87 28.19 -12.01 11.17
C GLU A 87 28.17 -10.49 11.06
N ARG A 88 29.30 -9.88 10.66
CA ARG A 88 29.38 -8.42 10.44
C ARG A 88 28.40 -7.96 9.37
N GLN A 89 28.26 -8.70 8.27
CA GLN A 89 27.34 -8.35 7.20
C GLN A 89 25.88 -8.56 7.60
N ALA A 90 25.57 -9.64 8.32
CA ALA A 90 24.24 -9.89 8.88
C ALA A 90 23.83 -8.78 9.87
N ALA A 91 24.76 -8.29 10.70
CA ALA A 91 24.50 -7.16 11.60
C ALA A 91 24.14 -5.87 10.83
N ARG A 92 24.80 -5.61 9.68
CA ARG A 92 24.46 -4.48 8.80
C ARG A 92 23.07 -4.59 8.19
N PHE A 93 22.58 -5.79 7.96
CA PHE A 93 21.21 -6.02 7.49
C PHE A 93 20.17 -5.87 8.60
N ARG A 94 20.52 -5.68 9.88
CA ARG A 94 19.55 -5.51 10.98
C ARG A 94 19.41 -4.05 11.44
N VAL A 95 19.86 -3.11 10.60
CA VAL A 95 19.88 -1.68 10.95
C VAL A 95 18.47 -1.08 10.94
N ARG A 96 18.21 -0.18 11.90
CA ARG A 96 16.97 0.61 11.90
C ARG A 96 16.99 1.62 10.76
N HIS A 97 15.94 1.62 9.95
CA HIS A 97 15.77 2.64 8.92
C HIS A 97 14.79 3.72 9.40
N ASN A 98 15.11 4.98 9.07
CA ASN A 98 14.21 6.12 9.28
C ASN A 98 13.07 6.17 8.24
N GLY A 99 13.22 5.44 7.12
CA GLY A 99 12.23 5.32 6.06
C GLY A 99 11.55 3.94 6.03
N PRO A 100 10.55 3.75 5.14
CA PRO A 100 9.90 2.47 4.94
C PRO A 100 10.92 1.38 4.57
N HIS A 101 10.77 0.20 5.17
CA HIS A 101 11.66 -0.92 4.94
C HIS A 101 10.92 -2.24 5.08
N TYR A 102 11.29 -3.21 4.25
CA TYR A 102 10.92 -4.60 4.44
C TYR A 102 11.65 -5.16 5.64
N LYS A 103 11.00 -6.07 6.37
CA LYS A 103 11.57 -6.79 7.50
C LYS A 103 11.13 -8.25 7.46
N ASP A 104 12.09 -9.15 7.56
CA ASP A 104 11.83 -10.56 7.90
C ASP A 104 11.78 -10.69 9.43
N LEU A 105 10.62 -11.06 9.95
CA LEU A 105 10.40 -11.23 11.38
C LEU A 105 11.19 -12.40 11.98
N SER A 106 11.62 -13.37 11.18
CA SER A 106 12.38 -14.53 11.65
C SER A 106 13.88 -14.23 11.82
N THR A 107 14.49 -13.57 10.84
CA THR A 107 15.94 -13.27 10.83
C THR A 107 16.27 -11.88 11.39
N GLY A 108 15.27 -11.00 11.46
CA GLY A 108 15.42 -9.59 11.79
C GLY A 108 16.01 -8.76 10.65
N ALA A 109 16.32 -9.36 9.51
CA ALA A 109 16.92 -8.68 8.36
C ALA A 109 15.94 -7.65 7.79
N THR A 110 16.48 -6.49 7.43
CA THR A 110 15.77 -5.36 6.87
C THR A 110 16.32 -5.00 5.51
N ALA A 111 15.44 -4.48 4.67
CA ALA A 111 15.81 -3.92 3.37
C ALA A 111 15.01 -2.64 3.12
N ARG A 112 15.71 -1.56 2.73
CA ARG A 112 15.05 -0.28 2.47
C ARG A 112 14.08 -0.42 1.29
N VAL A 113 12.87 0.12 1.44
CA VAL A 113 11.97 0.27 0.30
C VAL A 113 12.52 1.37 -0.61
N SER A 114 12.74 1.04 -1.87
CA SER A 114 12.98 2.02 -2.93
C SER A 114 11.79 2.04 -3.86
N TRP A 115 11.13 3.19 -3.97
CA TRP A 115 10.10 3.42 -4.97
C TRP A 115 10.32 4.80 -5.59
N SER A 116 10.19 4.89 -6.90
CA SER A 116 10.12 6.14 -7.66
C SER A 116 9.10 5.98 -8.77
N TYR A 117 8.40 7.06 -9.11
CA TYR A 117 7.42 7.07 -10.20
C TYR A 117 8.14 7.05 -11.55
N GLY A 118 8.39 5.85 -12.06
CA GLY A 118 9.01 5.61 -13.37
C GLY A 118 7.99 5.39 -14.48
N GLY A 119 6.85 6.09 -14.45
CA GLY A 119 5.75 5.88 -15.39
C GLY A 119 5.07 4.51 -15.26
N ALA A 120 4.75 4.10 -14.03
CA ALA A 120 4.17 2.79 -13.73
C ALA A 120 5.07 1.58 -14.07
N LYS A 121 6.38 1.77 -14.29
CA LYS A 121 7.34 0.67 -14.51
C LYS A 121 7.32 -0.38 -13.39
N TYR A 122 7.04 0.04 -12.15
CA TYR A 122 7.02 -0.83 -10.98
C TYR A 122 5.59 -1.24 -10.57
N ALA A 123 4.60 -1.00 -11.44
CA ALA A 123 3.23 -1.36 -11.17
C ALA A 123 3.05 -2.88 -11.05
N TRP A 124 2.31 -3.29 -10.03
CA TRP A 124 1.94 -4.69 -9.85
C TRP A 124 0.93 -5.10 -10.91
N LYS A 125 1.24 -6.18 -11.63
CA LYS A 125 0.32 -6.72 -12.64
C LYS A 125 -0.88 -7.39 -11.97
N PRO A 126 -2.11 -7.11 -12.43
CA PRO A 126 -3.28 -7.80 -11.93
C PRO A 126 -3.31 -9.26 -12.40
N SER A 127 -4.10 -10.08 -11.71
CA SER A 127 -4.45 -11.45 -12.06
C SER A 127 -5.96 -11.59 -12.21
N LYS A 128 -6.39 -12.52 -13.05
CA LYS A 128 -7.81 -12.94 -13.17
C LYS A 128 -8.19 -13.96 -12.10
N ALA A 129 -7.20 -14.66 -11.54
CA ALA A 129 -7.41 -15.62 -10.48
C ALA A 129 -7.51 -14.89 -9.13
N ARG A 130 -8.55 -15.23 -8.35
CA ARG A 130 -8.70 -14.70 -6.99
C ARG A 130 -7.56 -15.22 -6.11
N PRO A 131 -6.75 -14.35 -5.51
CA PRO A 131 -5.68 -14.78 -4.62
C PRO A 131 -6.25 -15.39 -3.35
N LYS A 132 -5.59 -16.45 -2.85
CA LYS A 132 -5.87 -17.01 -1.54
C LYS A 132 -5.36 -16.03 -0.50
N VAL A 133 -6.21 -15.67 0.47
CA VAL A 133 -5.78 -14.80 1.58
C VAL A 133 -4.66 -15.52 2.33
N PRO A 134 -3.43 -14.95 2.39
CA PRO A 134 -2.33 -15.62 3.05
C PRO A 134 -2.54 -15.65 4.57
N ALA A 135 -1.92 -16.62 5.24
CA ALA A 135 -1.73 -16.57 6.70
C ALA A 135 -0.89 -15.33 7.09
N ALA A 136 -0.72 -15.09 8.40
CA ALA A 136 0.18 -14.01 8.84
C ALA A 136 1.57 -14.21 8.21
N SER A 137 2.02 -13.22 7.43
CA SER A 137 3.29 -13.30 6.72
C SER A 137 4.43 -12.93 7.65
N ARG A 138 5.51 -13.74 7.64
CA ARG A 138 6.76 -13.40 8.33
C ARG A 138 7.49 -12.20 7.71
N HIS A 139 7.23 -11.92 6.43
CA HIS A 139 7.77 -10.75 5.76
C HIS A 139 6.74 -9.63 5.86
N VAL A 140 7.15 -8.50 6.40
CA VAL A 140 6.32 -7.32 6.58
C VAL A 140 7.04 -6.09 6.03
N VAL A 141 6.29 -5.03 5.83
CA VAL A 141 6.84 -3.69 5.63
C VAL A 141 6.60 -2.88 6.90
N VAL A 142 7.66 -2.25 7.40
CA VAL A 142 7.60 -1.33 8.53
C VAL A 142 7.58 0.08 7.98
N ILE A 143 6.57 0.85 8.39
CA ILE A 143 6.39 2.25 8.01
C ILE A 143 6.62 3.10 9.27
N PRO A 144 7.78 3.78 9.39
CA PRO A 144 8.03 4.68 10.52
C PRO A 144 7.04 5.86 10.56
N ALA A 145 6.97 6.55 11.69
CA ALA A 145 6.09 7.71 11.83
C ALA A 145 6.43 8.79 10.79
N ARG A 146 5.39 9.42 10.21
CA ARG A 146 5.49 10.44 9.13
C ARG A 146 6.05 9.92 7.81
N GLN A 147 6.16 8.61 7.64
CA GLN A 147 6.55 8.01 6.37
C GLN A 147 5.34 7.42 5.67
N LYS A 148 5.43 7.23 4.35
CA LYS A 148 4.42 6.56 3.54
C LYS A 148 5.05 5.45 2.71
N LEU A 149 4.26 4.42 2.44
CA LEU A 149 4.54 3.40 1.45
C LEU A 149 3.59 3.61 0.30
N ILE A 150 4.11 3.73 -0.92
CA ILE A 150 3.31 3.76 -2.13
C ILE A 150 3.34 2.36 -2.75
N VAL A 151 2.15 1.86 -3.06
CA VAL A 151 1.96 0.59 -3.76
C VAL A 151 1.28 0.90 -5.08
N GLU A 152 2.06 0.87 -6.16
CA GLU A 152 1.60 1.23 -7.48
C GLU A 152 0.85 0.05 -8.13
N LEU A 153 -0.42 0.26 -8.46
CA LEU A 153 -1.28 -0.76 -9.09
C LEU A 153 -1.39 -0.57 -10.62
N GLY A 154 -0.68 0.42 -11.15
CA GLY A 154 -0.70 0.81 -12.56
C GLY A 154 -1.89 1.68 -12.95
N ASN A 155 -2.05 1.90 -14.24
CA ASN A 155 -3.07 2.78 -14.83
C ASN A 155 -4.36 2.01 -15.12
N LEU A 156 -4.88 1.28 -14.15
CA LEU A 156 -6.04 0.44 -14.35
C LEU A 156 -7.03 0.53 -13.19
N VAL A 157 -8.21 1.06 -13.50
CA VAL A 157 -9.39 1.08 -12.63
C VAL A 157 -10.51 0.36 -13.40
N PRO A 158 -11.39 -0.40 -12.75
CA PRO A 158 -12.52 -1.01 -13.44
C PRO A 158 -13.37 0.06 -14.15
N ASP A 159 -13.66 -0.14 -15.44
CA ASP A 159 -14.50 0.78 -16.22
C ASP A 159 -15.95 0.88 -15.67
N ARG A 160 -16.41 -0.19 -14.99
CA ARG A 160 -17.72 -0.28 -14.33
C ARG A 160 -17.63 -1.13 -13.07
N GLY A 161 -18.57 -0.90 -12.15
CA GLY A 161 -18.68 -1.61 -10.88
C GLY A 161 -17.89 -0.96 -9.75
N THR A 162 -17.59 -1.73 -8.72
CA THR A 162 -16.89 -1.26 -7.51
C THR A 162 -15.47 -1.82 -7.44
N LEU A 163 -14.48 -0.97 -7.18
CA LEU A 163 -13.15 -1.42 -6.76
C LEU A 163 -13.16 -1.75 -5.26
N ARG A 164 -12.85 -3.00 -4.91
CA ARG A 164 -12.73 -3.42 -3.52
C ARG A 164 -11.28 -3.52 -3.11
N VAL A 165 -10.85 -2.67 -2.18
CA VAL A 165 -9.52 -2.71 -1.58
C VAL A 165 -9.61 -3.39 -0.21
N ARG A 166 -8.69 -4.34 0.05
CA ARG A 166 -8.53 -4.99 1.36
C ARG A 166 -7.08 -4.85 1.78
N VAL A 167 -6.85 -4.28 2.96
CA VAL A 167 -5.51 -4.11 3.53
C VAL A 167 -5.45 -4.84 4.86
N ARG A 168 -4.40 -5.64 5.05
CA ARG A 168 -4.04 -6.21 6.36
C ARG A 168 -2.91 -5.37 6.93
N ALA A 169 -3.22 -4.61 7.98
CA ALA A 169 -2.27 -3.77 8.70
C ALA A 169 -2.29 -4.10 10.19
N SER A 170 -1.16 -3.87 10.86
CA SER A 170 -1.01 -4.01 12.31
C SER A 170 -0.26 -2.81 12.86
N ARG A 171 -0.59 -2.40 14.09
CA ARG A 171 0.09 -1.31 14.80
C ARG A 171 0.87 -1.89 15.98
N VAL A 172 2.12 -1.43 16.16
CA VAL A 172 3.03 -1.93 17.20
C VAL A 172 2.58 -1.54 18.62
N SER A 173 1.83 -0.45 18.76
CA SER A 173 1.32 0.02 20.05
C SER A 173 -0.13 0.45 19.91
N VAL A 174 -0.98 -0.05 20.80
CA VAL A 174 -2.40 0.30 20.85
C VAL A 174 -2.68 1.57 21.65
N ASP A 175 -1.64 2.19 22.21
CA ASP A 175 -1.72 3.34 23.09
C ASP A 175 -2.63 4.43 22.50
N LYS A 176 -3.73 4.71 23.21
CA LYS A 176 -4.76 5.67 22.83
C LYS A 176 -4.24 7.11 22.90
N ASN A 177 -3.18 7.36 23.68
CA ASN A 177 -2.56 8.67 23.81
C ASN A 177 -1.65 9.01 22.62
N ARG A 178 -1.29 8.02 21.78
CA ARG A 178 -0.60 8.28 20.52
C ARG A 178 -1.58 8.78 19.47
N LYS A 179 -1.62 10.10 19.29
CA LYS A 179 -2.45 10.84 18.30
C LYS A 179 -2.26 10.45 16.82
N ARG A 180 -1.35 9.52 16.50
CA ARG A 180 -1.00 9.19 15.11
C ARG A 180 -1.59 7.85 14.70
N ILE A 181 -2.72 7.94 14.03
CA ILE A 181 -3.44 6.82 13.44
C ILE A 181 -2.92 6.63 12.00
N PRO A 182 -2.51 5.40 11.59
CA PRO A 182 -2.17 5.16 10.20
C PRO A 182 -3.39 5.38 9.32
N SER A 183 -3.21 6.10 8.22
CA SER A 183 -4.24 6.31 7.20
C SER A 183 -3.94 5.52 5.94
N LEU A 184 -4.99 5.09 5.25
CA LEU A 184 -4.92 4.54 3.90
C LEU A 184 -5.60 5.53 2.96
N GLN A 185 -4.96 5.84 1.85
CA GLN A 185 -5.50 6.68 0.80
C GLN A 185 -5.41 5.93 -0.53
N LEU A 186 -6.42 6.12 -1.39
CA LEU A 186 -6.41 5.67 -2.77
C LEU A 186 -6.19 6.92 -3.63
N GLU A 187 -5.08 6.93 -4.35
CA GLU A 187 -4.70 8.03 -5.23
C GLU A 187 -5.04 7.60 -6.67
N PHE A 188 -5.81 8.44 -7.37
CA PHE A 188 -6.19 8.25 -8.77
C PHE A 188 -5.76 9.48 -9.57
N GLY A 189 -5.29 9.26 -10.81
CA GLY A 189 -4.89 10.33 -11.71
C GLY A 189 -3.39 10.57 -11.76
N TRP A 190 -2.98 11.49 -12.64
CA TRP A 190 -1.59 11.86 -12.85
C TRP A 190 -1.15 12.79 -11.72
N GLN A 191 -0.17 12.37 -10.91
CA GLN A 191 0.58 13.27 -10.04
C GLN A 191 1.66 13.93 -10.90
N ALA A 192 1.41 15.17 -11.33
CA ALA A 192 2.44 16.09 -11.79
C ALA A 192 3.23 16.62 -10.60
#